data_AF-A0A956IS49-F1
#
_entry.id   AF-A0A956IS49-F1
#
_cell.length_a   1.000
_cell.length_b   1.000
_cell.length_c   1.000
_cell.angle_alpha   90.00
_cell.angle_beta   90.00
_cell.angle_gamma   90.00
#
_symmetry.space_group_name_H-M   'P 1'
#
loop_
_entity.id
_entity.type
_entity.pdbx_description
1 polymer ?
#
loop_
_entity_poly.entity_id
_entity_poly.type
_entity_poly.pdbx_seq_one_letter_code
_entity_poly.pdbx_strand_id
1 'polypeptide(L)'
;MIRRCASLVALFAGLCLVVPASAQSAADKATARTLATAGIEDYEAGKFAEALDKVSRAQELFDAPIHLLYIARAQEKLGRLVESAETYRKLERVKLDAGAPAAFVKAQADGQR
;
A
#
# COMPACT_ATOMS: atom_id res chain seq x y z
N MET A 1 -63.76 21.07 19.27
CA MET A 1 -63.63 19.98 20.26
C MET A 1 -62.99 18.79 19.52
N ILE A 2 -61.73 18.40 19.77
CA ILE A 2 -61.18 17.70 20.96
C ILE A 2 -61.36 16.16 20.87
N ARG A 3 -60.21 15.46 20.71
CA ARG A 3 -59.91 14.04 21.07
C ARG A 3 -60.46 12.92 20.14
N ARG A 4 -59.82 11.74 19.97
CA ARG A 4 -58.58 11.15 20.54
C ARG A 4 -58.17 9.86 19.78
N CYS A 5 -56.86 9.50 19.84
CA CYS A 5 -56.31 8.12 19.73
C CYS A 5 -56.61 7.33 18.41
N ALA A 6 -55.86 6.34 17.93
CA ALA A 6 -54.47 5.86 18.09
C ALA A 6 -54.11 5.16 16.73
N SER A 7 -52.97 4.52 16.45
CA SER A 7 -51.87 4.04 17.30
C SER A 7 -50.52 4.00 16.52
N LEU A 8 -49.50 3.42 17.14
CA LEU A 8 -48.16 3.11 16.64
C LEU A 8 -48.18 2.02 15.54
N VAL A 9 -47.28 2.13 14.55
CA VAL A 9 -46.05 1.31 14.49
C VAL A 9 -44.93 2.17 13.88
N ALA A 10 -43.86 2.41 14.65
CA ALA A 10 -42.64 3.01 14.13
C ALA A 10 -41.75 1.92 13.54
N LEU A 11 -41.66 1.82 12.21
CA LEU A 11 -40.69 0.93 11.58
C LEU A 11 -39.34 1.66 11.52
N PHE A 12 -38.42 1.24 12.39
CA PHE A 12 -37.09 1.81 12.54
C PHE A 12 -36.26 1.59 11.26
N ALA A 13 -36.23 2.57 10.37
CA ALA A 13 -35.32 2.60 9.23
C ALA A 13 -33.89 2.87 9.74
N GLY A 14 -33.25 1.83 10.28
CA GLY A 14 -31.88 1.87 10.78
C GLY A 14 -30.91 2.19 9.65
N LEU A 15 -30.54 3.46 9.55
CA LEU A 15 -29.61 3.95 8.54
C LEU A 15 -28.20 3.43 8.85
N CYS A 16 -27.82 2.32 8.21
CA CYS A 16 -26.45 1.82 8.25
C CYS A 16 -25.50 2.81 7.58
N LEU A 17 -24.96 3.75 8.36
CA LEU A 17 -23.82 4.58 8.00
C LEU A 17 -22.56 3.71 7.92
N VAL A 18 -22.44 2.99 6.80
CA VAL A 18 -21.25 2.24 6.43
C VAL A 18 -20.17 3.27 6.09
N VAL A 19 -19.21 3.46 7.01
CA VAL A 19 -18.01 4.30 6.82
C VAL A 19 -16.76 3.39 6.81
N PRO A 20 -16.50 2.63 5.73
CA PRO A 20 -15.46 1.60 5.72
C PRO A 20 -14.09 2.15 5.30
N ALA A 21 -14.07 3.31 4.62
CA ALA A 21 -12.92 3.76 3.83
C ALA A 21 -11.63 3.97 4.64
N SER A 22 -11.70 4.60 5.82
CA SER A 22 -10.48 4.84 6.63
C SER A 22 -9.98 3.57 7.30
N ALA A 23 -10.90 2.72 7.80
CA ALA A 23 -10.57 1.45 8.43
C ALA A 23 -9.93 0.46 7.44
N GLN A 24 -10.48 0.38 6.23
CA GLN A 24 -9.90 -0.40 5.14
C GLN A 24 -8.49 0.12 4.79
N SER A 25 -8.31 1.43 4.54
CA SER A 25 -6.98 1.96 4.19
C SER A 25 -5.92 1.77 5.30
N ALA A 26 -6.35 1.75 6.57
CA ALA A 26 -5.47 1.46 7.70
C ALA A 26 -5.05 -0.03 7.73
N ALA A 27 -5.98 -0.95 7.44
CA ALA A 27 -5.70 -2.38 7.31
C ALA A 27 -4.82 -2.68 6.09
N ASP A 28 -5.08 -2.02 4.95
CA ASP A 28 -4.27 -2.15 3.72
C ASP A 28 -2.84 -1.69 3.96
N LYS A 29 -2.63 -0.52 4.58
CA LYS A 29 -1.30 -0.02 4.97
C LYS A 29 -0.58 -0.95 5.95
N ALA A 30 -1.29 -1.54 6.91
CA ALA A 30 -0.71 -2.50 7.86
C ALA A 30 -0.28 -3.80 7.15
N THR A 31 -1.13 -4.31 6.24
CA THR A 31 -0.85 -5.51 5.44
C THR A 31 0.30 -5.29 4.46
N ALA A 32 0.32 -4.14 3.78
CA ALA A 32 1.40 -3.71 2.92
C ALA A 32 2.74 -3.68 3.67
N ARG A 33 2.76 -3.14 4.90
CA ARG A 33 3.97 -3.11 5.73
C ARG A 33 4.48 -4.52 6.06
N THR A 34 3.59 -5.43 6.43
CA THR A 34 3.94 -6.83 6.74
C THR A 34 4.51 -7.54 5.50
N LEU A 35 3.86 -7.39 4.34
CA LEU A 35 4.34 -7.95 3.07
C LEU A 35 5.68 -7.34 2.64
N ALA A 36 5.85 -6.03 2.77
CA ALA A 36 7.10 -5.35 2.44
C ALA A 36 8.26 -5.83 3.31
N THR A 37 8.08 -5.94 4.63
CA THR A 37 9.11 -6.49 5.53
C THR A 37 9.51 -7.91 5.11
N ALA A 38 8.55 -8.82 4.96
CA ALA A 38 8.82 -10.20 4.57
C ALA A 38 9.44 -10.32 3.16
N GLY A 39 9.08 -9.44 2.23
CA GLY A 39 9.68 -9.37 0.90
C GLY A 39 11.11 -8.82 0.89
N ILE A 40 11.43 -7.90 1.80
CA ILE A 40 12.80 -7.41 2.01
C ILE A 40 13.67 -8.50 2.65
N GLU A 41 13.15 -9.21 3.66
CA GLU A 41 13.83 -10.36 4.28
C GLU A 41 14.14 -11.46 3.25
N ASP A 42 13.19 -11.79 2.36
CA ASP A 42 13.40 -12.73 1.27
C ASP A 42 14.42 -12.22 0.23
N TYR A 43 14.45 -10.92 -0.06
CA TYR A 43 15.47 -10.32 -0.95
C TYR A 43 16.87 -10.45 -0.34
N GLU A 44 17.01 -10.17 0.96
CA GLU A 44 18.27 -10.32 1.69
C GLU A 44 18.71 -11.78 1.80
N ALA A 45 17.76 -12.73 1.86
CA ALA A 45 18.00 -14.16 1.77
C ALA A 45 18.24 -14.70 0.35
N GLY A 46 18.27 -13.84 -0.69
CA GLY A 46 18.50 -14.23 -2.08
C GLY A 46 17.30 -14.86 -2.80
N LYS A 47 16.12 -14.88 -2.18
CA LYS A 47 14.86 -15.44 -2.72
C LYS A 47 14.13 -14.40 -3.57
N PHE A 48 14.76 -14.01 -4.68
CA PHE A 48 14.35 -12.80 -5.42
C PHE A 48 12.95 -12.89 -6.05
N ALA A 49 12.46 -14.09 -6.37
CA ALA A 49 11.10 -14.26 -6.91
C ALA A 49 10.02 -14.08 -5.82
N GLU A 50 10.26 -14.67 -4.64
CA GLU A 50 9.42 -14.60 -3.46
C GLU A 50 9.42 -13.20 -2.84
N ALA A 51 10.56 -12.50 -2.93
CA ALA A 51 10.69 -11.09 -2.62
C ALA A 51 9.81 -10.25 -3.56
N LEU A 52 9.98 -10.40 -4.88
CA LEU A 52 9.26 -9.66 -5.90
C LEU A 52 7.74 -9.79 -5.76
N ASP A 53 7.20 -11.00 -5.51
CA ASP A 53 5.77 -11.20 -5.22
C ASP A 53 5.31 -10.33 -4.03
N LYS A 54 5.98 -10.47 -2.89
CA LYS A 54 5.59 -9.81 -1.64
C LYS A 54 5.69 -8.30 -1.75
N VAL A 55 6.77 -7.74 -2.29
CA VAL A 55 6.90 -6.28 -2.42
C VAL A 55 5.99 -5.70 -3.50
N SER A 56 5.64 -6.45 -4.55
CA SER A 56 4.64 -6.02 -5.54
C SER A 56 3.25 -5.93 -4.92
N ARG A 57 2.84 -6.97 -4.18
CA ARG A 57 1.56 -6.98 -3.45
C ARG A 57 1.49 -5.94 -2.33
N ALA A 58 2.63 -5.62 -1.71
CA ALA A 58 2.71 -4.48 -0.79
C ALA A 58 2.48 -3.14 -1.50
N GLN A 59 3.03 -2.97 -2.71
CA GLN A 59 2.82 -1.77 -3.53
C GLN A 59 1.37 -1.63 -4.02
N GLU A 60 0.71 -2.73 -4.38
CA GLU A 60 -0.72 -2.74 -4.78
C GLU A 60 -1.65 -2.28 -3.65
N LEU A 61 -1.32 -2.61 -2.39
CA LEU A 61 -2.09 -2.20 -1.21
C LEU A 61 -1.73 -0.78 -0.73
N PHE A 62 -0.47 -0.36 -0.90
CA PHE A 62 -0.02 0.97 -0.50
C PHE A 62 1.20 1.40 -1.32
N ASP A 63 1.05 2.45 -2.14
CA ASP A 63 2.15 3.03 -2.90
C ASP A 63 3.24 3.59 -1.96
N ALA A 64 4.45 2.99 -1.98
CA ALA A 64 5.61 3.47 -1.23
C ALA A 64 6.90 3.39 -2.06
N PRO A 65 7.75 4.44 -2.06
CA PRO A 65 9.06 4.44 -2.71
C PRO A 65 9.95 3.26 -2.36
N ILE A 66 9.89 2.81 -1.09
CA ILE A 66 10.68 1.67 -0.61
C ILE A 66 10.25 0.34 -1.28
N HIS A 67 8.96 0.15 -1.58
CA HIS A 67 8.52 -1.05 -2.31
C HIS A 67 9.05 -1.00 -3.75
N LEU A 68 8.94 0.13 -4.44
CA LEU A 68 9.46 0.31 -5.81
C LEU A 68 10.97 0.02 -5.89
N LEU A 69 11.75 0.46 -4.91
CA LEU A 69 13.19 0.17 -4.84
C LEU A 69 13.48 -1.34 -4.78
N TYR A 70 12.76 -2.08 -3.93
CA TYR A 70 12.96 -3.53 -3.82
C TYR A 70 12.35 -4.32 -4.99
N ILE A 71 11.26 -3.84 -5.61
CA ILE A 71 10.72 -4.39 -6.87
C ILE A 71 11.79 -4.28 -7.97
N ALA A 72 12.36 -3.08 -8.16
CA ALA A 72 13.38 -2.83 -9.17
C ALA A 72 14.63 -3.68 -8.95
N ARG A 73 15.15 -3.74 -7.72
CA ARG A 73 16.29 -4.58 -7.33
C ARG A 73 16.02 -6.08 -7.53
N ALA A 74 14.85 -6.58 -7.13
CA ALA A 74 14.50 -7.98 -7.33
C ALA A 74 14.37 -8.34 -8.83
N GLN A 75 13.85 -7.42 -9.65
CA GLN A 75 13.83 -7.56 -11.10
C GLN A 75 15.25 -7.66 -11.69
N GLU A 76 16.21 -6.84 -11.26
CA GLU A 76 17.62 -6.96 -11.70
C GLU A 76 18.20 -8.34 -11.37
N LYS A 77 18.01 -8.81 -10.14
CA LYS A 77 18.51 -10.10 -9.68
C LYS A 77 17.88 -11.30 -10.41
N LEU A 78 16.70 -11.12 -11.00
CA LEU A 78 16.02 -12.09 -11.86
C LEU A 78 16.31 -11.90 -13.36
N GLY A 79 17.19 -10.96 -13.74
CA GLY A 79 17.51 -10.65 -15.14
C GLY A 79 16.44 -9.87 -15.91
N ARG A 80 15.42 -9.34 -15.21
CA ARG A 80 14.29 -8.57 -15.77
C ARG A 80 14.66 -7.09 -15.92
N LEU A 81 15.66 -6.83 -16.76
CA LEU A 81 16.33 -5.53 -16.82
C LEU A 81 15.44 -4.40 -17.36
N VAL A 82 14.49 -4.71 -18.24
CA VAL A 82 13.56 -3.71 -18.80
C VAL A 82 12.56 -3.27 -17.73
N GLU A 83 11.94 -4.22 -17.04
CA GLU A 83 10.98 -3.96 -15.97
C GLU A 83 11.64 -3.24 -14.78
N SER A 84 12.89 -3.61 -14.47
CA SER A 84 13.70 -2.91 -13.46
C SER A 84 13.94 -1.45 -13.82
N ALA A 85 14.41 -1.17 -15.05
CA ALA A 85 14.65 0.19 -15.51
C ALA A 85 13.38 1.06 -15.47
N GLU A 86 12.21 0.52 -15.85
CA GLU A 86 10.94 1.22 -15.72
C GLU A 86 10.52 1.43 -14.25
N THR A 87 10.81 0.48 -13.36
CA THR A 87 10.49 0.60 -11.93
C THR A 87 11.37 1.65 -11.24
N TYR A 88 12.67 1.71 -11.56
CA TYR A 88 13.55 2.80 -11.12
C TYR A 88 13.06 4.16 -11.65
N ARG A 89 12.71 4.27 -12.94
CA ARG A 89 12.10 5.49 -13.51
C ARG A 89 10.79 5.88 -12.83
N LYS A 90 9.98 4.91 -12.36
CA LYS A 90 8.78 5.19 -11.55
C LYS A 90 9.16 5.77 -10.18
N LEU A 91 10.16 5.19 -9.52
CA LEU A 91 10.70 5.62 -8.22
C LEU A 91 11.30 7.05 -8.27
N GLU A 92 12.10 7.35 -9.28
CA GLU A 92 12.65 8.70 -9.53
C GLU A 92 11.56 9.77 -9.65
N ARG A 93 10.42 9.42 -10.26
CA ARG A 93 9.29 10.33 -10.50
C ARG A 93 8.34 10.50 -9.30
N VAL A 94 8.52 9.75 -8.20
CA VAL A 94 7.66 9.91 -7.02
C VAL A 94 7.89 11.29 -6.40
N LYS A 95 6.81 12.05 -6.22
CA LYS A 95 6.85 13.32 -5.49
C LYS A 95 6.76 13.03 -3.99
N LEU A 96 7.73 13.51 -3.23
CA LEU A 96 7.76 13.40 -1.78
C LEU A 96 7.36 14.72 -1.14
N ASP A 97 6.41 14.68 -0.21
CA ASP A 97 6.05 15.83 0.62
C ASP A 97 7.17 16.17 1.61
N ALA A 98 7.22 17.41 2.10
CA ALA A 98 8.23 17.85 3.07
C ALA A 98 8.23 17.06 4.40
N GLY A 99 7.13 16.36 4.71
CA GLY A 99 7.00 15.45 5.86
C GLY A 99 7.16 13.97 5.53
N ALA A 100 7.67 13.61 4.34
CA ALA A 100 7.82 12.21 3.95
C ALA A 100 8.78 11.44 4.88
N PRO A 101 8.51 10.16 5.18
CA PRO A 101 9.41 9.34 6.00
C PRO A 101 10.84 9.32 5.44
N ALA A 102 11.85 9.37 6.31
CA ALA A 102 13.25 9.33 5.89
C ALA A 102 13.60 8.09 5.04
N ALA A 103 12.91 6.97 5.27
CA ALA A 103 13.02 5.76 4.45
C ALA A 103 12.58 5.97 2.98
N PHE A 104 11.63 6.86 2.72
CA PHE A 104 11.14 7.17 1.36
C PHE A 104 12.13 8.05 0.61
N VAL A 105 12.66 9.09 1.29
CA VAL A 105 13.72 9.95 0.76
C VAL A 105 14.96 9.12 0.44
N LYS A 106 15.39 8.25 1.37
CA LYS A 106 16.49 7.33 1.13
C LYS A 106 16.20 6.37 -0.03
N ALA A 107 15.00 5.79 -0.11
CA ALA A 107 14.67 4.86 -1.18
C ALA A 107 14.79 5.51 -2.57
N GLN A 108 14.28 6.74 -2.73
CA GLN A 108 14.41 7.49 -3.97
C GLN A 108 15.88 7.81 -4.31
N ALA A 109 16.67 8.26 -3.33
CA ALA A 109 18.09 8.56 -3.54
C ALA A 109 18.95 7.31 -3.81
N ASP A 110 18.58 6.15 -3.25
CA ASP A 110 19.23 4.87 -3.51
C ASP A 110 18.88 4.28 -4.89
N GLY A 111 17.77 4.72 -5.51
CA GLY A 111 17.33 4.32 -6.85
C GLY A 111 17.84 5.21 -8.00
N GLN A 112 18.64 6.23 -7.70
CA GLN A 112 19.25 7.18 -8.64
C GLN A 112 20.76 6.90 -8.87
N ARG A 113 21.25 5.72 -8.46
CA ARG A 113 22.67 5.35 -8.39
C ARG A 113 22.99 4.21 -9.36
#